data_AF-A0A2I0TA27-F1
#
_entry.id   AF-A0A2I0TA27-F1
#
_cell.length_a   1.000
_cell.length_b   1.000
_cell.length_c   1.000
_cell.angle_alpha   90.00
_cell.angle_beta   90.00
_cell.angle_gamma   90.00
#
_symmetry.space_group_name_H-M   'P 1'
#
loop_
_entity.id
_entity.type
_entity.pdbx_description
1 polymer ?
#
loop_
_entity_poly.entity_id
_entity_poly.type
_entity_poly.pdbx_seq_one_letter_code
_entity_poly.pdbx_strand_id
1 'polypeptide(L)'
;MVTSLAHTPHGRQYLAQQGVIDKISNIIVGAESDPFSGFYLPGFVKFFGNLAIVDSPQQICERYPVFMEKVFEMAESHDPTMIGVAVDTLGILGSNVEGKQAIANQPWAQKLMLDTPGFVEYVVDRSVEPDKASKDAKYELVKALVNSKTIAEIFGNQYYLRLRAYLREGPYYVKAVSTTAVEGAE
;
A
#
# COMPACT_ATOMS: atom_id res chain seq x y z
N MET A 1 -20.99 0.60 -18.22
CA MET A 1 -20.63 0.16 -19.58
C MET A 1 -19.12 -0.09 -19.71
N VAL A 2 -18.24 0.88 -19.41
CA VAL A 2 -16.77 0.68 -19.48
C VAL A 2 -16.27 -0.33 -18.43
N THR A 3 -16.77 -0.28 -17.19
CA THR A 3 -16.41 -1.25 -16.14
C THR A 3 -16.70 -2.69 -16.53
N SER A 4 -17.85 -2.94 -17.18
CA SER A 4 -18.24 -4.28 -17.67
C SER A 4 -17.28 -4.80 -18.74
N LEU A 5 -16.80 -3.93 -19.64
CA LEU A 5 -15.78 -4.29 -20.63
C LEU A 5 -14.45 -4.64 -19.96
N ALA A 6 -14.05 -3.87 -18.94
CA ALA A 6 -12.81 -4.12 -18.20
C ALA A 6 -12.80 -5.46 -17.45
N HIS A 7 -13.94 -6.09 -17.21
CA HIS A 7 -13.98 -7.42 -16.58
C HIS A 7 -13.62 -8.55 -17.56
N THR A 8 -13.69 -8.31 -18.87
CA THR A 8 -13.35 -9.32 -19.88
C THR A 8 -11.92 -9.10 -20.42
N PRO A 9 -11.13 -10.15 -20.69
CA PRO A 9 -9.77 -9.99 -21.22
C PRO A 9 -9.72 -9.19 -22.53
N HIS A 10 -10.58 -9.53 -23.49
CA HIS A 10 -10.68 -8.84 -24.78
C HIS A 10 -11.14 -7.38 -24.63
N GLY A 11 -12.06 -7.11 -23.69
CA GLY A 11 -12.51 -5.77 -23.39
C GLY A 11 -11.39 -4.89 -22.81
N ARG A 12 -10.57 -5.41 -21.88
CA ARG A 12 -9.38 -4.69 -21.38
C ARG A 12 -8.39 -4.40 -22.49
N GLN A 13 -8.08 -5.39 -23.32
CA GLN A 13 -7.15 -5.21 -24.44
C GLN A 13 -7.66 -4.11 -25.40
N TYR A 14 -8.95 -4.11 -25.71
CA TYR A 14 -9.56 -3.06 -26.53
C TYR A 14 -9.49 -1.68 -25.85
N LEU A 15 -9.85 -1.58 -24.57
CA LEU A 15 -9.79 -0.32 -23.82
C LEU A 15 -8.36 0.25 -23.76
N ALA A 16 -7.37 -0.62 -23.59
CA ALA A 16 -5.95 -0.24 -23.60
C ALA A 16 -5.51 0.22 -25.00
N GLN A 17 -5.83 -0.53 -26.05
CA GLN A 17 -5.49 -0.18 -27.44
C GLN A 17 -6.11 1.15 -27.88
N GLN A 18 -7.32 1.46 -27.43
CA GLN A 18 -8.00 2.71 -27.75
C GLN A 18 -7.60 3.88 -26.83
N GLY A 19 -6.68 3.65 -25.89
CA GLY A 19 -6.21 4.64 -24.92
C GLY A 19 -7.32 5.15 -23.98
N VAL A 20 -8.37 4.35 -23.75
CA VAL A 20 -9.52 4.77 -22.93
C VAL A 20 -9.11 4.90 -21.47
N ILE A 21 -8.30 3.97 -20.97
CA ILE A 21 -7.82 3.99 -19.58
C ILE A 21 -6.98 5.25 -19.33
N ASP A 22 -6.07 5.57 -20.25
CA ASP A 22 -5.24 6.78 -20.18
C ASP A 22 -6.09 8.05 -20.26
N LYS A 23 -7.13 8.08 -21.12
CA LYS A 23 -8.09 9.20 -21.17
C LYS A 23 -8.82 9.39 -19.85
N ILE A 24 -9.28 8.30 -19.20
CA ILE A 24 -9.93 8.39 -17.88
C ILE A 24 -8.94 8.93 -16.85
N SER A 25 -7.70 8.44 -16.83
CA SER A 25 -6.66 8.96 -15.94
C SER A 25 -6.41 10.46 -16.14
N ASN A 26 -6.36 10.94 -17.38
CA ASN A 26 -6.20 12.36 -17.68
C ASN A 26 -7.41 13.21 -17.22
N ILE A 27 -8.62 12.65 -17.25
CA ILE A 27 -9.80 13.34 -16.69
C ILE A 27 -9.68 13.44 -15.17
N ILE A 28 -9.19 12.39 -14.49
CA ILE A 28 -8.94 12.42 -13.04
C ILE A 28 -7.92 13.53 -12.68
N VAL A 29 -6.85 13.68 -13.48
CA VAL A 29 -5.86 14.77 -13.27
C VAL A 29 -6.52 16.15 -13.31
N GLY A 30 -7.49 16.36 -14.22
CA GLY A 30 -8.21 17.63 -14.32
C GLY A 30 -9.24 17.88 -13.22
N ALA A 31 -9.57 16.88 -12.39
CA ALA A 31 -10.69 16.92 -11.46
C ALA A 31 -10.58 17.99 -10.38
N GLU A 32 -9.36 18.39 -9.97
CA GLU A 32 -9.16 19.45 -8.98
C GLU A 32 -9.70 20.81 -9.44
N SER A 33 -9.62 21.06 -10.76
CA SER A 33 -10.09 22.30 -11.37
C SER A 33 -11.56 22.27 -11.78
N ASP A 34 -12.23 21.13 -11.61
CA ASP A 34 -13.59 20.90 -12.09
C ASP A 34 -14.60 20.92 -10.92
N PRO A 35 -15.51 21.91 -10.87
CA PRO A 35 -16.57 21.99 -9.87
C PRO A 35 -17.53 20.78 -9.86
N PHE A 36 -17.55 20.01 -10.95
CA PHE A 36 -18.41 18.83 -11.12
C PHE A 36 -17.68 17.52 -10.87
N SER A 37 -16.43 17.54 -10.40
CA SER A 37 -15.62 16.35 -10.10
C SER A 37 -16.31 15.36 -9.17
N GLY A 38 -17.10 15.84 -8.21
CA GLY A 38 -17.91 15.01 -7.31
C GLY A 38 -18.85 14.02 -8.02
N PHE A 39 -19.25 14.30 -9.27
CA PHE A 39 -20.17 13.44 -10.02
C PHE A 39 -19.51 12.23 -10.69
N TYR A 40 -18.21 12.31 -11.01
CA TYR A 40 -17.52 11.25 -11.76
C TYR A 40 -16.33 10.64 -11.04
N LEU A 41 -15.69 11.37 -10.12
CA LEU A 41 -14.48 10.90 -9.44
C LEU A 41 -14.72 9.58 -8.69
N PRO A 42 -15.81 9.39 -7.91
CA PRO A 42 -16.09 8.09 -7.29
C PRO A 42 -16.22 6.96 -8.32
N GLY A 43 -16.81 7.24 -9.48
CA GLY A 43 -16.98 6.26 -10.55
C GLY A 43 -15.65 5.83 -11.17
N PHE A 44 -14.74 6.79 -11.39
CA PHE A 44 -13.42 6.50 -11.95
C PHE A 44 -12.48 5.83 -10.95
N VAL A 45 -12.53 6.22 -9.67
CA VAL A 45 -11.80 5.52 -8.61
C VAL A 45 -12.26 4.07 -8.49
N LYS A 46 -13.58 3.82 -8.48
CA LYS A 46 -14.11 2.43 -8.54
C LYS A 46 -13.66 1.68 -9.78
N PHE A 47 -13.58 2.36 -10.94
CA PHE A 47 -13.11 1.73 -12.17
C PHE A 47 -11.66 1.23 -12.03
N PHE A 48 -10.73 2.06 -11.55
CA PHE A 48 -9.34 1.68 -11.32
C PHE A 48 -9.17 0.65 -10.19
N GLY A 49 -9.96 0.75 -9.12
CA GLY A 49 -9.99 -0.26 -8.06
C GLY A 49 -10.37 -1.66 -8.59
N ASN A 50 -11.37 -1.74 -9.48
CA ASN A 50 -11.71 -3.00 -10.14
C ASN A 50 -10.64 -3.47 -11.13
N LEU A 51 -10.01 -2.53 -11.86
CA LEU A 51 -8.93 -2.86 -12.78
C LEU A 51 -7.73 -3.47 -12.04
N ALA A 52 -7.41 -2.95 -10.86
CA ALA A 52 -6.37 -3.48 -9.98
C ALA A 52 -6.64 -4.92 -9.52
N ILE A 53 -7.90 -5.32 -9.32
CA ILE A 53 -8.25 -6.73 -8.99
C ILE A 53 -7.93 -7.66 -10.16
N VAL A 54 -8.23 -7.21 -11.37
CA VAL A 54 -8.30 -8.09 -12.54
C VAL A 54 -6.95 -8.23 -13.24
N ASP A 55 -6.10 -7.19 -13.16
CA ASP A 55 -4.74 -7.22 -13.69
C ASP A 55 -3.74 -7.41 -12.52
N SER A 56 -3.01 -6.36 -12.12
CA SER A 56 -2.15 -6.37 -10.93
C SER A 56 -2.27 -5.02 -10.21
N PRO A 57 -2.54 -5.00 -8.89
CA PRO A 57 -2.61 -3.76 -8.13
C PRO A 57 -1.34 -2.93 -8.25
N GLN A 58 -0.18 -3.59 -8.20
CA GLN A 58 1.09 -2.89 -8.28
C GLN A 58 1.27 -2.20 -9.64
N GLN A 59 1.00 -2.92 -10.74
CA GLN A 59 1.11 -2.34 -12.09
C GLN A 59 0.14 -1.16 -12.30
N ILE A 60 -1.10 -1.28 -11.83
CA ILE A 60 -2.10 -0.21 -11.95
C ILE A 60 -1.69 1.03 -11.15
N CYS A 61 -1.26 0.85 -9.90
CA CYS A 61 -0.83 1.96 -9.05
C CYS A 61 0.44 2.66 -9.58
N GLU A 62 1.39 1.90 -10.14
CA GLU A 62 2.60 2.47 -10.75
C GLU A 62 2.30 3.19 -12.07
N ARG A 63 1.38 2.65 -12.88
CA ARG A 63 1.03 3.23 -14.18
C ARG A 63 0.15 4.48 -14.04
N TYR A 64 -0.72 4.51 -13.05
CA TYR A 64 -1.71 5.57 -12.83
C TYR A 64 -1.60 6.13 -11.40
N PRO A 65 -0.51 6.85 -11.05
CA PRO A 65 -0.29 7.33 -9.68
C PRO A 65 -1.39 8.29 -9.19
N VAL A 66 -1.97 9.09 -10.08
CA VAL A 66 -3.10 10.00 -9.75
C VAL A 66 -4.31 9.27 -9.17
N PHE A 67 -4.50 7.99 -9.53
CA PHE A 67 -5.57 7.19 -8.93
C PHE A 67 -5.33 6.99 -7.43
N MET A 68 -4.10 6.70 -7.02
CA MET A 68 -3.75 6.55 -5.60
C MET A 68 -3.89 7.87 -4.85
N GLU A 69 -3.42 8.97 -5.44
CA GLU A 69 -3.58 10.32 -4.89
C GLU A 69 -5.05 10.63 -4.61
N LYS A 70 -5.94 10.39 -5.58
CA LYS A 70 -7.38 10.63 -5.39
C LYS A 70 -8.05 9.66 -4.42
N VAL A 71 -7.60 8.41 -4.33
CA VAL A 71 -8.07 7.50 -3.26
C VAL A 71 -7.76 8.08 -1.88
N PHE A 72 -6.55 8.61 -1.68
CA PHE A 72 -6.15 9.19 -0.40
C PHE A 72 -6.88 10.49 -0.08
N GLU A 73 -6.99 11.42 -1.04
CA GLU A 73 -7.77 12.64 -0.88
C GLU A 73 -9.24 12.35 -0.53
N MET A 74 -9.84 11.35 -1.19
CA MET A 74 -11.20 10.93 -0.90
C MET A 74 -11.33 10.32 0.50
N ALA A 75 -10.33 9.56 0.97
CA ALA A 75 -10.29 9.00 2.32
C ALA A 75 -10.21 10.08 3.41
N GLU A 76 -9.59 11.21 3.11
CA GLU A 76 -9.46 12.38 4.00
C GLU A 76 -10.56 13.43 3.80
N SER A 77 -11.50 13.20 2.89
CA SER A 77 -12.56 14.15 2.60
C SER A 77 -13.58 14.26 3.74
N HIS A 78 -14.46 15.26 3.66
CA HIS A 78 -15.61 15.40 4.55
C HIS A 78 -16.90 14.80 3.97
N ASP A 79 -16.86 14.25 2.75
CA ASP A 79 -18.02 13.65 2.10
C ASP A 79 -18.08 12.14 2.38
N PRO A 80 -19.13 11.63 3.04
CA PRO A 80 -19.21 10.20 3.38
C PRO A 80 -19.20 9.26 2.17
N THR A 81 -19.68 9.71 1.01
CA THR A 81 -19.65 8.93 -0.24
C THR A 81 -18.21 8.81 -0.73
N MET A 82 -17.46 9.91 -0.72
CA MET A 82 -16.05 9.91 -1.10
C MET A 82 -15.23 9.01 -0.18
N ILE A 83 -15.40 9.15 1.14
CA ILE A 83 -14.74 8.30 2.14
C ILE A 83 -15.10 6.83 1.91
N GLY A 84 -16.38 6.51 1.75
CA GLY A 84 -16.84 5.14 1.55
C GLY A 84 -16.20 4.49 0.33
N VAL A 85 -16.13 5.21 -0.80
CA VAL A 85 -15.47 4.69 -2.01
C VAL A 85 -13.97 4.52 -1.83
N ALA A 86 -13.30 5.45 -1.14
CA ALA A 86 -11.88 5.35 -0.87
C ALA A 86 -11.57 4.14 0.02
N VAL A 87 -12.30 3.96 1.12
CA VAL A 87 -12.13 2.84 2.05
C VAL A 87 -12.40 1.50 1.36
N ASP A 88 -13.46 1.39 0.56
CA ASP A 88 -13.74 0.20 -0.26
C ASP A 88 -12.56 -0.11 -1.20
N THR A 89 -12.03 0.92 -1.86
CA THR A 89 -10.92 0.79 -2.80
C THR A 89 -9.62 0.37 -2.11
N LEU A 90 -9.31 0.95 -0.95
CA LEU A 90 -8.17 0.56 -0.12
C LEU A 90 -8.32 -0.86 0.41
N GLY A 91 -9.53 -1.28 0.78
CA GLY A 91 -9.83 -2.66 1.18
C GLY A 91 -9.57 -3.65 0.05
N ILE A 92 -9.98 -3.30 -1.16
CA ILE A 92 -9.71 -4.08 -2.38
C ILE A 92 -8.20 -4.20 -2.63
N LEU A 93 -7.47 -3.08 -2.65
CA LEU A 93 -6.02 -3.09 -2.88
C LEU A 93 -5.29 -3.86 -1.77
N GLY A 94 -5.65 -3.62 -0.51
CA GLY A 94 -5.04 -4.26 0.66
C GLY A 94 -5.36 -5.76 0.80
N SER A 95 -6.30 -6.29 0.02
CA SER A 95 -6.73 -7.70 0.10
C SER A 95 -5.63 -8.70 -0.29
N ASN A 96 -4.62 -8.27 -1.05
CA ASN A 96 -3.50 -9.12 -1.47
C ASN A 96 -2.14 -8.50 -1.09
N VAL A 97 -1.04 -9.23 -1.35
CA VAL A 97 0.32 -8.81 -0.97
C VAL A 97 0.77 -7.63 -1.84
N GLU A 98 0.59 -7.71 -3.16
CA GLU A 98 1.02 -6.66 -4.10
C GLU A 98 0.39 -5.30 -3.79
N GLY A 99 -0.92 -5.26 -3.53
CA GLY A 99 -1.59 -4.01 -3.21
C GLY A 99 -1.22 -3.47 -1.82
N LYS A 100 -0.96 -4.33 -0.83
CA LYS A 100 -0.34 -3.89 0.44
C LYS A 100 1.03 -3.25 0.22
N GLN A 101 1.87 -3.83 -0.63
CA GLN A 101 3.18 -3.26 -0.98
C GLN A 101 3.02 -1.93 -1.72
N ALA A 102 2.09 -1.85 -2.67
CA ALA A 102 1.78 -0.62 -3.41
C ALA A 102 1.33 0.51 -2.48
N ILE A 103 0.49 0.21 -1.47
CA ILE A 103 0.05 1.16 -0.44
C ILE A 103 1.22 1.55 0.48
N ALA A 104 1.98 0.58 1.00
CA ALA A 104 3.10 0.84 1.92
C ALA A 104 4.22 1.69 1.29
N ASN A 105 4.35 1.64 -0.04
CA ASN A 105 5.29 2.48 -0.78
C ASN A 105 4.88 3.97 -0.85
N GLN A 106 3.64 4.32 -0.48
CA GLN A 106 3.13 5.68 -0.57
C GLN A 106 3.50 6.52 0.66
N PRO A 107 3.91 7.79 0.49
CA PRO A 107 4.14 8.73 1.59
C PRO A 107 2.97 8.85 2.56
N TRP A 108 1.75 8.84 2.02
CA TRP A 108 0.51 8.90 2.81
C TRP A 108 0.43 7.77 3.83
N ALA A 109 0.63 6.52 3.38
CA ALA A 109 0.59 5.36 4.25
C ALA A 109 1.74 5.36 5.25
N GLN A 110 2.94 5.80 4.83
CA GLN A 110 4.11 5.88 5.71
C GLN A 110 3.89 6.85 6.87
N LYS A 111 3.30 8.02 6.62
CA LYS A 111 2.98 8.98 7.69
C LYS A 111 2.00 8.38 8.68
N LEU A 112 0.91 7.78 8.21
CA LEU A 112 -0.07 7.11 9.08
C LEU A 112 0.54 5.98 9.91
N MET A 113 1.42 5.17 9.30
CA MET A 113 2.15 4.13 10.00
C MET A 113 3.06 4.69 11.09
N LEU A 114 3.78 5.78 10.82
CA LEU A 114 4.65 6.42 11.79
C LEU A 114 3.87 7.10 12.93
N ASP A 115 2.73 7.71 12.60
CA ASP A 115 1.85 8.37 13.56
C ASP A 115 1.11 7.37 14.45
N THR A 116 1.12 6.07 14.10
CA THR A 116 0.56 5.00 14.91
C THR A 116 1.54 4.60 16.02
N PRO A 117 1.24 4.86 17.31
CA PRO A 117 2.19 4.60 18.40
C PRO A 117 2.59 3.12 18.48
N GLY A 118 3.90 2.87 18.57
CA GLY A 118 4.45 1.51 18.68
C GLY A 118 4.44 0.71 17.37
N PHE A 119 4.03 1.30 16.24
CA PHE A 119 4.02 0.59 14.97
C PHE A 119 5.40 0.07 14.57
N VAL A 120 6.43 0.90 14.66
CA VAL A 120 7.80 0.50 14.26
C VAL A 120 8.32 -0.60 15.18
N GLU A 121 8.10 -0.47 16.48
CA GLU A 121 8.44 -1.47 17.49
C GLU A 121 7.79 -2.80 17.18
N TYR A 122 6.47 -2.79 16.93
CA TYR A 122 5.72 -3.96 16.53
C TYR A 122 6.27 -4.58 15.23
N VAL A 123 6.50 -3.78 14.20
CA VAL A 123 6.93 -4.26 12.88
C VAL A 123 8.32 -4.89 12.90
N VAL A 124 9.22 -4.47 13.78
CA VAL A 124 10.57 -5.08 13.91
C VAL A 124 10.65 -6.17 14.99
N ASP A 125 9.60 -6.34 15.80
CA ASP A 125 9.50 -7.42 16.77
C ASP A 125 9.13 -8.74 16.08
N ARG A 126 9.90 -9.79 16.37
CA ARG A 126 9.72 -11.15 15.81
C ARG A 126 9.02 -12.12 16.76
N SER A 127 8.78 -11.68 17.99
CA SER A 127 8.21 -12.51 19.07
C SER A 127 6.68 -12.50 19.09
N VAL A 128 6.06 -11.55 18.39
CA VAL A 128 4.63 -11.27 18.50
C VAL A 128 3.76 -11.99 17.47
N GLU A 129 4.35 -12.57 16.41
CA GLU A 129 3.60 -13.33 15.39
C GLU A 129 3.41 -14.80 15.79
N PRO A 130 2.15 -15.31 15.75
CA PRO A 130 1.86 -16.69 16.14
C PRO A 130 2.23 -17.72 15.06
N ASP A 131 2.22 -17.33 13.78
CA ASP A 131 2.34 -18.24 12.65
C ASP A 131 3.26 -17.74 11.52
N LYS A 132 3.59 -18.66 10.60
CA LYS A 132 4.50 -18.41 9.47
C LYS A 132 3.98 -17.34 8.52
N ALA A 133 2.69 -17.38 8.18
CA ALA A 133 2.10 -16.46 7.22
C ALA A 133 2.10 -15.01 7.75
N SER A 134 1.84 -14.84 9.05
CA SER A 134 1.94 -13.55 9.73
C SER A 134 3.38 -13.01 9.70
N LYS A 135 4.39 -13.86 9.92
CA LYS A 135 5.82 -13.47 9.83
C LYS A 135 6.22 -13.08 8.41
N ASP A 136 5.83 -13.87 7.42
CA ASP A 136 6.12 -13.61 6.01
C ASP A 136 5.43 -12.31 5.53
N ALA A 137 4.18 -12.05 5.96
CA ALA A 137 3.46 -10.84 5.63
C ALA A 137 4.11 -9.57 6.23
N LYS A 138 4.51 -9.64 7.50
CA LYS A 138 5.27 -8.55 8.16
C LYS A 138 6.61 -8.31 7.44
N TYR A 139 7.31 -9.38 7.04
CA TYR A 139 8.56 -9.26 6.30
C TYR A 139 8.39 -8.58 4.94
N GLU A 140 7.36 -8.96 4.17
CA GLU A 140 7.08 -8.31 2.88
C GLU A 140 6.66 -6.85 3.05
N LEU A 141 5.97 -6.48 4.14
CA LEU A 141 5.72 -5.08 4.49
C LEU A 141 7.02 -4.32 4.76
N VAL A 142 7.91 -4.86 5.61
CA VAL A 142 9.21 -4.22 5.89
C VAL A 142 10.04 -4.05 4.63
N LYS A 143 10.06 -5.07 3.78
CA LYS A 143 10.75 -5.04 2.48
C LYS A 143 10.20 -3.94 1.58
N ALA A 144 8.88 -3.79 1.48
CA ALA A 144 8.27 -2.69 0.73
C ALA A 144 8.69 -1.33 1.29
N LEU A 145 8.54 -1.14 2.61
CA LEU A 145 8.93 0.11 3.27
C LEU A 145 10.40 0.47 3.01
N VAL A 146 11.33 -0.47 3.22
CA VAL A 146 12.77 -0.24 3.02
C VAL A 146 13.12 0.13 1.58
N ASN A 147 12.38 -0.40 0.60
CA ASN A 147 12.58 -0.12 -0.82
C ASN A 147 11.89 1.16 -1.31
N SER A 148 11.01 1.76 -0.50
CA SER A 148 10.38 3.03 -0.85
C SER A 148 11.39 4.17 -0.83
N LYS A 149 11.28 5.10 -1.79
CA LYS A 149 12.18 6.25 -1.92
C LYS A 149 11.99 7.28 -0.80
N THR A 150 10.82 7.30 -0.17
CA THR A 150 10.43 8.32 0.82
C THR A 150 10.61 7.86 2.26
N ILE A 151 10.89 6.57 2.49
CA ILE A 151 10.90 5.99 3.84
C ILE A 151 11.93 6.65 4.75
N ALA A 152 13.14 6.91 4.25
CA ALA A 152 14.22 7.46 5.05
C ALA A 152 13.94 8.91 5.47
N GLU A 153 13.24 9.66 4.62
CA GLU A 153 12.79 11.01 4.92
C GLU A 153 11.65 11.02 5.94
N ILE A 154 10.64 10.15 5.77
CA ILE A 154 9.45 10.14 6.62
C ILE A 154 9.72 9.50 7.97
N PHE A 155 10.29 8.30 8.01
CA PHE A 155 10.57 7.58 9.26
C PHE A 155 11.86 8.10 9.94
N GLY A 156 12.71 8.82 9.22
CA GLY A 156 14.02 9.23 9.69
C GLY A 156 15.04 8.08 9.71
N ASN A 157 16.33 8.46 9.73
CA ASN A 157 17.44 7.52 9.63
C ASN A 157 17.44 6.43 10.71
N GLN A 158 17.04 6.76 11.95
CA GLN A 158 17.01 5.80 13.05
C GLN A 158 16.09 4.61 12.77
N TYR A 159 14.84 4.86 12.38
CA TYR A 159 13.88 3.80 12.08
C TYR A 159 14.20 3.13 10.76
N TYR A 160 14.65 3.87 9.74
CA TYR A 160 15.10 3.28 8.48
C TYR A 160 16.21 2.24 8.66
N LEU A 161 17.22 2.53 9.49
CA LEU A 161 18.29 1.59 9.79
C LEU A 161 17.80 0.35 10.55
N ARG A 162 16.83 0.51 11.48
CA ARG A 162 16.19 -0.63 12.17
C ARG A 162 15.44 -1.53 11.20
N LEU A 163 14.66 -0.96 10.28
CA LEU A 163 13.94 -1.71 9.24
C LEU A 163 14.92 -2.44 8.30
N ARG A 164 16.02 -1.79 7.90
CA ARG A 164 17.08 -2.44 7.10
C ARG A 164 17.76 -3.58 7.83
N ALA A 165 18.05 -3.42 9.12
CA ALA A 165 18.62 -4.50 9.93
C ALA A 165 17.66 -5.69 10.00
N TYR A 166 16.38 -5.44 10.25
CA TYR A 166 15.34 -6.46 10.24
C TYR A 166 15.29 -7.22 8.91
N LEU A 167 15.24 -6.48 7.79
CA LEU A 167 15.21 -7.06 6.44
C LEU A 167 16.42 -7.95 6.16
N ARG A 168 17.62 -7.49 6.54
CA ARG A 168 18.87 -8.23 6.32
C ARG A 168 18.95 -9.52 7.13
N GLU A 169 18.47 -9.50 8.38
CA GLU A 169 18.48 -10.66 9.27
C GLU A 169 17.42 -11.70 8.91
N GLY A 170 16.32 -11.25 8.30
CA GLY A 170 15.19 -12.10 7.92
C GLY A 170 14.11 -12.22 9.01
N PRO A 171 12.95 -12.80 8.67
CA PRO A 171 11.79 -12.88 9.57
C PRO A 171 11.96 -13.86 10.73
N TYR A 172 12.82 -14.88 10.56
CA TYR A 172 13.00 -15.98 11.51
C TYR A 172 14.27 -15.87 12.34
N TYR A 173 14.97 -14.73 12.27
CA TYR A 173 16.18 -14.51 13.03
C TYR A 173 15.91 -14.55 14.55
N VAL A 174 16.73 -15.32 15.27
CA VAL A 174 16.75 -15.37 16.73
C VAL A 174 18.16 -15.06 17.18
N LYS A 175 18.30 -14.03 18.02
CA LYS A 175 19.60 -13.68 18.61
C LYS A 175 19.98 -14.77 19.62
N ALA A 176 21.11 -15.44 19.39
CA ALA A 176 21.64 -16.38 20.36
C ALA A 176 21.98 -15.63 21.67
N VAL A 177 21.30 -15.96 22.76
CA VAL A 177 21.64 -15.47 24.10
C VAL A 177 22.62 -16.46 24.71
N SER A 178 23.88 -16.08 24.89
CA SER A 178 24.82 -16.89 25.68
C SER A 178 24.53 -16.69 27.16
N THR A 179 23.76 -17.58 27.77
CA THR A 179 23.71 -17.67 29.23
C THR A 179 24.98 -18.34 29.72
N THR A 180 26.01 -17.54 30.04
CA THR A 180 27.12 -18.03 30.85
C THR A 180 26.61 -18.19 32.29
N ALA A 181 26.31 -19.42 32.69
CA ALA A 181 26.14 -19.76 34.09
C ALA A 181 27.50 -19.58 34.77
N VAL A 182 27.59 -18.63 35.70
CA VAL A 182 28.75 -18.55 36.60
C VAL A 182 28.53 -19.65 37.63
N GLU A 183 29.19 -20.79 37.46
CA GLU A 183 29.32 -21.76 38.56
C GLU A 183 30.04 -21.02 39.70
N GLY A 184 29.28 -20.70 40.75
CA GLY A 184 29.84 -20.23 42.00
C GLY A 184 30.69 -21.33 42.59
N ALA A 185 32.01 -21.14 42.56
CA ALA A 185 32.94 -21.88 43.38
C ALA A 185 32.85 -21.35 44.82
N GLU A 186 32.71 -22.31 45.74
CA GLU A 186 32.82 -22.27 47.22
C GLU A 186 31.64 -21.74 48.04
#